data_AF-A0A3M2JBG1-F1
#
_entry.id   AF-A0A3M2JBG1-F1
#
_cell.length_a   1.000
_cell.length_b   1.000
_cell.length_c   1.000
_cell.angle_alpha   90.00
_cell.angle_beta   90.00
_cell.angle_gamma   90.00
#
_symmetry.space_group_name_H-M   'P 1'
#
loop_
_entity.id
_entity.type
_entity.pdbx_description
1 polymer ?
#
loop_
_entity_poly.entity_id
_entity_poly.type
_entity_poly.pdbx_seq_one_letter_code
_entity_poly.pdbx_strand_id
1 'polypeptide(L)'
;KNQPRDNLGDCVDCRMCVQVCPTGIDIRNGTQLECVNCTACIDACNSVMDRVGLPRGLIRYSSYNSIAEGTGFRLTPRIIGYSAVLILLLTTLVTLLLFRAPIESTILRTPGVLYQVTDDGYVRNLYNFIVVNKTMYPQEVFVRLKDLPGNTTLVTGKRVTVPPAKLAESAFFVDIPRSHIRAVKTPIEIEVYTTDSPEPVEIVKTAFMGPAPEGRP
;
A
#
# COMPACT_ATOMS: atom_id res chain seq x y z
N LYS A 1 -23.89 -58.36 2.18
CA LYS A 1 -25.12 -58.85 1.52
C LYS A 1 -25.24 -58.10 0.20
N ASN A 2 -25.11 -58.79 -0.93
CA ASN A 2 -25.13 -58.23 -2.29
C ASN A 2 -26.54 -57.74 -2.66
N GLN A 3 -26.89 -56.52 -2.27
CA GLN A 3 -27.98 -55.78 -2.92
C GLN A 3 -27.42 -55.06 -4.14
N PRO A 4 -28.16 -55.01 -5.26
CA PRO A 4 -27.78 -54.18 -6.41
C PRO A 4 -27.64 -52.72 -5.96
N ARG A 5 -26.51 -52.09 -6.32
CA ARG A 5 -26.11 -50.74 -5.89
C ARG A 5 -26.98 -49.63 -6.45
N ASP A 6 -27.87 -49.93 -7.39
CA ASP A 6 -28.65 -48.93 -8.15
C ASP A 6 -29.53 -48.01 -7.28
N ASN A 7 -29.71 -48.34 -5.99
CA ASN A 7 -30.49 -47.53 -5.05
C ASN A 7 -29.73 -47.16 -3.76
N LEU A 8 -28.42 -47.40 -3.69
CA LEU A 8 -27.56 -46.97 -2.57
C LEU A 8 -26.66 -45.83 -3.08
N GLY A 9 -26.67 -44.67 -2.41
CA GLY A 9 -25.80 -43.55 -2.79
C GLY A 9 -24.30 -43.89 -2.73
N ASP A 10 -23.46 -43.00 -3.26
CA ASP A 10 -22.02 -43.25 -3.47
C ASP A 10 -21.17 -43.38 -2.18
N CYS A 11 -21.72 -43.03 -1.01
CA CYS A 11 -20.99 -43.13 0.26
C CYS A 11 -20.81 -44.59 0.68
N VAL A 12 -19.55 -45.02 0.87
CA VAL A 12 -19.20 -46.39 1.30
C VAL A 12 -19.02 -46.55 2.82
N ASP A 13 -19.49 -45.59 3.61
CA ASP A 13 -19.46 -45.60 5.10
C ASP A 13 -18.09 -45.90 5.74
N CYS A 14 -16.98 -45.47 5.11
CA CYS A 14 -15.63 -45.67 5.64
C CYS A 14 -15.26 -44.78 6.83
N ARG A 15 -16.03 -43.71 7.09
CA ARG A 15 -15.84 -42.70 8.15
C ARG A 15 -14.50 -41.93 8.11
N MET A 16 -13.72 -42.05 7.05
CA MET A 16 -12.45 -41.33 6.90
C MET A 16 -12.64 -39.80 6.99
N CYS A 17 -13.75 -39.26 6.49
CA CYS A 17 -14.07 -37.84 6.57
C CYS A 17 -14.20 -37.32 8.02
N VAL A 18 -14.59 -38.17 8.97
CA VAL A 18 -14.72 -37.82 10.39
C VAL A 18 -13.35 -37.90 11.08
N GLN A 19 -12.57 -38.94 10.78
CA GLN A 19 -11.24 -39.16 11.38
C GLN A 19 -10.24 -38.05 11.06
N VAL A 20 -10.30 -37.51 9.84
CA VAL A 20 -9.40 -36.42 9.41
C VAL A 20 -9.91 -35.03 9.78
N CYS A 21 -11.12 -34.93 10.34
CA CYS A 21 -11.70 -33.66 10.66
C CYS A 21 -11.04 -33.07 11.94
N PRO A 22 -10.39 -31.90 11.86
CA PRO A 22 -9.75 -31.30 13.03
C PRO A 22 -10.77 -30.81 14.08
N THR A 23 -12.03 -30.58 13.69
CA THR A 23 -13.11 -30.15 14.59
C THR A 23 -14.03 -31.29 15.02
N GLY A 24 -13.77 -32.52 14.56
CA GLY A 24 -14.54 -33.71 14.95
C GLY A 24 -15.98 -33.74 14.42
N ILE A 25 -16.32 -32.92 13.41
CA ILE A 25 -17.65 -32.95 12.79
C ILE A 25 -17.84 -34.19 11.92
N ASP A 26 -19.10 -34.59 11.80
CA ASP A 26 -19.53 -35.65 10.91
C ASP A 26 -20.38 -35.06 9.79
N ILE A 27 -19.71 -34.72 8.68
CA ILE A 27 -20.31 -34.06 7.52
C ILE A 27 -21.49 -34.82 6.89
N ARG A 28 -21.69 -36.10 7.25
CA ARG A 28 -22.84 -36.90 6.82
C ARG A 28 -24.14 -36.42 7.47
N ASN A 29 -24.04 -35.70 8.58
CA ASN A 29 -25.17 -35.03 9.25
C ASN A 29 -25.54 -33.69 8.59
N GLY A 30 -24.92 -33.35 7.46
CA GLY A 30 -25.19 -32.14 6.71
C GLY A 30 -24.25 -30.99 7.06
N THR A 31 -24.68 -29.76 6.78
CA THR A 31 -23.89 -28.56 7.01
C THR A 31 -23.83 -28.21 8.50
N GLN A 32 -22.62 -28.13 9.03
CA GLN A 32 -22.33 -27.86 10.43
C GLN A 32 -21.51 -26.58 10.57
N LEU A 33 -21.81 -25.75 11.58
CA LEU A 33 -21.19 -24.43 11.78
C LEU A 33 -19.73 -24.52 12.23
N GLU A 34 -19.31 -25.67 12.76
CA GLU A 34 -17.97 -25.95 13.25
C GLU A 34 -16.98 -26.29 12.11
N CYS A 35 -17.44 -26.30 10.85
CA CYS A 35 -16.58 -26.50 9.70
C CYS A 35 -15.64 -25.31 9.50
N VAL A 36 -14.33 -25.56 9.52
CA VAL A 36 -13.28 -24.53 9.30
C VAL A 36 -12.77 -24.47 7.86
N ASN A 37 -13.45 -25.13 6.91
CA ASN A 37 -13.10 -25.10 5.49
C ASN A 37 -11.65 -25.53 5.17
N CYS A 38 -11.11 -26.50 5.91
CA CYS A 38 -9.73 -27.00 5.72
C CYS A 38 -9.57 -28.08 4.63
N THR A 39 -10.66 -28.50 3.99
CA THR A 39 -10.72 -29.50 2.91
C THR A 39 -10.19 -30.92 3.19
N ALA A 40 -9.66 -31.21 4.38
CA ALA A 40 -9.11 -32.54 4.71
C ALA A 40 -10.08 -33.71 4.46
N CYS A 41 -11.37 -33.51 4.76
CA CYS A 41 -12.41 -34.51 4.51
C CYS A 41 -12.62 -34.81 3.02
N ILE A 42 -12.46 -33.81 2.15
CA ILE A 42 -12.58 -33.95 0.68
C ILE A 42 -11.46 -34.85 0.16
N ASP A 43 -10.22 -34.58 0.57
CA ASP A 43 -9.05 -35.34 0.11
C ASP A 43 -9.10 -36.79 0.58
N ALA A 44 -9.44 -37.01 1.85
CA ALA A 44 -9.58 -38.35 2.41
C ALA A 44 -10.70 -39.15 1.72
N CYS A 45 -11.84 -38.50 1.43
CA CYS A 45 -12.94 -39.14 0.72
C CYS A 45 -12.54 -39.49 -0.72
N ASN A 46 -11.92 -38.58 -1.46
CA ASN A 46 -11.45 -38.85 -2.82
C ASN A 46 -10.47 -40.03 -2.87
N SER A 47 -9.56 -40.13 -1.90
CA SER A 47 -8.64 -41.27 -1.78
C SER A 47 -9.36 -42.62 -1.57
N VAL A 48 -10.52 -42.62 -0.88
CA VAL A 48 -11.35 -43.82 -0.74
C VAL A 48 -12.12 -44.09 -2.04
N MET A 49 -12.71 -43.07 -2.65
CA MET A 49 -13.46 -43.19 -3.92
C MET A 49 -12.59 -43.81 -5.02
N ASP A 50 -11.34 -43.35 -5.15
CA ASP A 50 -10.37 -43.90 -6.10
C ASP A 50 -10.10 -45.40 -5.86
N ARG A 51 -9.97 -45.82 -4.60
CA ARG A 51 -9.70 -47.24 -4.25
C ARG A 51 -10.88 -48.15 -4.52
N VAL A 52 -12.11 -47.65 -4.35
CA VAL A 52 -13.34 -48.43 -4.59
C VAL A 52 -13.85 -48.31 -6.03
N GLY A 53 -13.18 -47.54 -6.87
CA GLY A 53 -13.53 -47.35 -8.29
C GLY A 53 -14.77 -46.48 -8.52
N LEU A 54 -15.07 -45.55 -7.62
CA LEU A 54 -16.18 -44.60 -7.76
C LEU A 54 -15.69 -43.19 -8.12
N PRO A 55 -16.51 -42.34 -8.76
CA PRO A 55 -16.12 -40.98 -9.11
C PRO A 55 -15.73 -40.12 -7.90
N ARG A 56 -14.73 -39.26 -8.09
CA ARG A 56 -14.35 -38.26 -7.08
C ARG A 56 -15.42 -37.20 -6.88
N GLY A 57 -15.27 -36.44 -5.79
CA GLY A 57 -16.06 -35.26 -5.52
C GLY A 57 -17.34 -35.51 -4.74
N LEU A 58 -17.53 -36.70 -4.13
CA LEU A 58 -18.66 -36.98 -3.25
C LEU A 58 -18.83 -35.88 -2.17
N ILE A 59 -17.71 -35.46 -1.57
CA ILE A 59 -17.61 -34.24 -0.75
C ILE A 59 -16.93 -33.17 -1.59
N ARG A 60 -17.53 -31.98 -1.69
CA ARG A 60 -17.01 -30.87 -2.49
C ARG A 60 -17.62 -29.55 -2.02
N TYR A 61 -16.97 -28.44 -2.34
CA TYR A 61 -17.64 -27.14 -2.27
C TYR A 61 -18.68 -27.03 -3.36
N SER A 62 -19.93 -26.89 -2.96
CA SER A 62 -21.04 -26.68 -3.87
C SER A 62 -22.19 -25.99 -3.12
N SER A 63 -23.10 -25.38 -3.87
CA SER A 63 -24.34 -24.90 -3.29
C SER A 63 -25.29 -26.08 -3.05
N TYR A 64 -26.16 -25.97 -2.05
CA TYR A 64 -27.20 -26.98 -1.82
C TYR A 64 -28.05 -27.22 -3.08
N ASN A 65 -28.44 -26.15 -3.77
CA ASN A 65 -29.22 -26.23 -5.01
C ASN A 65 -28.46 -26.95 -6.14
N SER A 66 -27.15 -26.72 -6.26
CA SER A 66 -26.32 -27.43 -7.25
C SER A 66 -26.24 -28.93 -6.98
N ILE A 67 -26.20 -29.34 -5.72
CA ILE A 67 -26.21 -30.76 -5.33
C ILE A 67 -27.61 -31.36 -5.56
N ALA A 68 -28.66 -30.67 -5.12
CA ALA A 68 -30.03 -31.17 -5.18
C ALA A 68 -30.58 -31.25 -6.62
N GLU A 69 -30.28 -30.26 -7.45
CA GLU A 69 -30.74 -30.21 -8.85
C GLU A 69 -29.76 -30.85 -9.84
N GLY A 70 -28.57 -31.28 -9.38
CA GLY A 70 -27.50 -31.77 -10.26
C GLY A 70 -26.97 -30.70 -11.23
N THR A 71 -27.17 -29.42 -10.92
CA THR A 71 -26.81 -28.31 -11.81
C THR A 71 -25.39 -27.82 -11.51
N GLY A 72 -24.59 -27.65 -12.56
CA GLY A 72 -23.24 -27.12 -12.46
C GLY A 72 -23.20 -25.64 -12.04
N PHE A 73 -21.99 -25.07 -11.97
CA PHE A 73 -21.80 -23.66 -11.70
C PHE A 73 -22.51 -22.77 -12.74
N ARG A 74 -23.30 -21.79 -12.27
CA ARG A 74 -24.01 -20.84 -13.13
C ARG A 74 -23.54 -19.42 -12.84
N LEU A 75 -23.16 -18.69 -13.89
CA LEU A 75 -22.86 -17.26 -13.80
C LEU A 75 -24.17 -16.49 -13.67
N THR A 76 -24.48 -16.04 -12.46
CA THR A 76 -25.64 -15.19 -12.21
C THR A 76 -25.28 -13.71 -12.42
N PRO A 77 -26.24 -12.84 -12.78
CA PRO A 77 -26.01 -11.40 -12.85
C PRO A 77 -25.41 -10.81 -11.56
N ARG A 78 -25.77 -11.39 -10.41
CA ARG A 78 -25.22 -11.00 -9.10
C ARG A 78 -23.72 -11.31 -8.99
N ILE A 79 -23.29 -12.49 -9.44
CA ILE A 79 -21.86 -12.87 -9.46
C ILE A 79 -21.09 -11.91 -10.37
N ILE A 80 -21.63 -11.62 -11.57
CA ILE A 80 -21.00 -10.67 -12.50
C ILE A 80 -20.87 -9.29 -11.86
N GLY A 81 -21.92 -8.80 -11.19
CA GLY A 81 -21.91 -7.52 -10.49
C GLY A 81 -20.85 -7.45 -9.38
N TYR A 82 -20.78 -8.47 -8.51
CA TYR A 82 -19.76 -8.50 -7.46
C TYR A 82 -18.34 -8.63 -8.00
N SER A 83 -18.13 -9.47 -9.02
CA SER A 83 -16.83 -9.60 -9.69
C SER A 83 -16.38 -8.30 -10.34
N ALA A 84 -17.30 -7.55 -10.97
CA ALA A 84 -16.98 -6.26 -11.57
C ALA A 84 -16.53 -5.23 -10.51
N VAL A 85 -17.24 -5.14 -9.38
CA VAL A 85 -16.85 -4.26 -8.27
C VAL A 85 -15.50 -4.69 -7.69
N LEU A 86 -15.27 -5.98 -7.49
CA LEU A 86 -14.00 -6.49 -6.98
C LEU A 86 -12.84 -6.14 -7.93
N ILE A 87 -13.02 -6.34 -9.24
CA ILE A 87 -12.01 -5.98 -10.24
C ILE A 87 -11.73 -4.49 -10.19
N LEU A 88 -12.76 -3.63 -10.11
CA LEU A 88 -12.59 -2.18 -9.99
C LEU A 88 -11.76 -1.80 -8.75
N LEU A 89 -12.01 -2.43 -7.60
CA LEU A 89 -11.25 -2.16 -6.38
C LEU A 89 -9.80 -2.64 -6.51
N LEU A 90 -9.57 -3.83 -7.08
CA LEU A 90 -8.24 -4.37 -7.30
C LEU A 90 -7.43 -3.54 -8.30
N THR A 91 -8.03 -3.12 -9.41
CA THR A 91 -7.36 -2.25 -10.39
C THR A 91 -7.01 -0.91 -9.79
N THR A 92 -7.94 -0.32 -9.02
CA THR A 92 -7.67 0.93 -8.27
C THR A 92 -6.49 0.76 -7.31
N LEU A 93 -6.48 -0.31 -6.50
CA LEU A 93 -5.40 -0.59 -5.55
C LEU A 93 -4.05 -0.77 -6.25
N VAL A 94 -4.00 -1.58 -7.32
CA VAL A 94 -2.77 -1.82 -8.09
C VAL A 94 -2.26 -0.52 -8.70
N THR A 95 -3.15 0.30 -9.25
CA THR A 95 -2.82 1.61 -9.81
C THR A 95 -2.19 2.51 -8.74
N LEU A 96 -2.81 2.62 -7.57
CA LEU A 96 -2.27 3.42 -6.46
C LEU A 96 -0.90 2.92 -5.96
N LEU A 97 -0.67 1.61 -5.97
CA LEU A 97 0.62 1.02 -5.59
C LEU A 97 1.72 1.29 -6.62
N LEU A 98 1.41 1.19 -7.92
CA LEU A 98 2.37 1.43 -9.00
C LEU A 98 2.76 2.90 -9.12
N PHE A 99 1.82 3.82 -8.92
CA PHE A 99 2.06 5.27 -8.96
C PHE A 99 2.53 5.85 -7.61
N ARG A 100 2.81 5.00 -6.62
CA ARG A 100 3.31 5.44 -5.32
C ARG A 100 4.72 6.02 -5.47
N ALA A 101 4.90 7.28 -5.10
CA ALA A 101 6.21 7.92 -5.09
C ALA A 101 7.19 7.17 -4.15
N PRO A 102 8.45 6.93 -4.56
CA PRO A 102 9.44 6.18 -3.80
C PRO A 102 9.92 6.93 -2.54
N ILE A 103 9.84 8.26 -2.57
CA ILE A 103 10.20 9.15 -1.47
C ILE A 103 9.06 10.14 -1.26
N GLU A 104 8.86 10.51 0.00
CA GLU A 104 7.97 11.59 0.40
C GLU A 104 8.73 12.50 1.35
N SER A 105 8.59 13.80 1.16
CA SER A 105 9.26 14.80 1.98
C SER A 105 8.27 15.78 2.59
N THR A 106 8.62 16.32 3.76
CA THR A 106 7.86 17.35 4.44
C THR A 106 8.82 18.48 4.78
N ILE A 107 8.55 19.65 4.20
CA ILE A 107 9.34 20.87 4.41
C ILE A 107 8.49 21.87 5.16
N LEU A 108 8.93 22.22 6.37
CA LEU A 108 8.24 23.16 7.24
C LEU A 108 9.22 24.24 7.68
N ARG A 109 8.78 25.50 7.69
CA ARG A 109 9.57 26.57 8.30
C ARG A 109 9.72 26.30 9.80
N THR A 110 10.91 26.48 10.34
CA THR A 110 11.19 26.20 11.74
C THR A 110 10.39 27.15 12.65
N PRO A 111 9.51 26.64 13.52
CA PRO A 111 8.71 27.48 14.41
C PRO A 111 9.60 28.31 15.35
N GLY A 112 9.20 29.54 15.64
CA GLY A 112 9.90 30.41 16.59
C GLY A 112 11.21 31.04 16.10
N VAL A 113 11.74 30.64 14.94
CA VAL A 113 12.95 31.22 14.35
C VAL A 113 12.58 32.38 13.43
N LEU A 114 13.13 33.56 13.66
CA LEU A 114 13.00 34.71 12.77
C LEU A 114 13.96 34.59 11.58
N TYR A 115 13.71 35.36 10.52
CA TYR A 115 14.68 35.48 9.44
C TYR A 115 15.93 36.23 9.93
N GLN A 116 17.08 35.94 9.34
CA GLN A 116 18.34 36.65 9.62
C GLN A 116 18.76 37.41 8.37
N VAL A 117 19.32 38.60 8.54
CA VAL A 117 19.94 39.35 7.45
C VAL A 117 21.45 39.17 7.59
N THR A 118 22.06 38.58 6.57
CA THR A 118 23.51 38.37 6.50
C THR A 118 24.20 39.67 6.04
N ASP A 119 25.44 39.88 6.45
CA ASP A 119 26.25 41.05 6.05
C ASP A 119 26.37 41.21 4.52
N ASP A 120 26.31 40.10 3.78
CA ASP A 120 26.33 40.04 2.32
C ASP A 120 24.99 40.45 1.65
N GLY A 121 24.00 40.94 2.42
CA GLY A 121 22.70 41.40 1.89
C GLY A 121 21.71 40.28 1.56
N TYR A 122 21.99 39.06 2.01
CA TYR A 122 21.05 37.93 1.92
C TYR A 122 20.12 37.90 3.13
N VAL A 123 18.90 37.42 2.92
CA VAL A 123 17.99 37.04 3.99
C VAL A 123 17.98 35.52 4.09
N ARG A 124 18.11 35.02 5.31
CA ARG A 124 18.24 33.60 5.65
C ARG A 124 17.04 33.12 6.45
N ASN A 125 16.40 32.03 6.02
CA ASN A 125 15.36 31.33 6.78
C ASN A 125 15.78 29.88 7.03
N LEU A 126 15.41 29.34 8.19
CA LEU A 126 15.66 27.95 8.58
C LEU A 126 14.40 27.10 8.40
N TYR A 127 14.54 25.97 7.71
CA TYR A 127 13.48 25.01 7.45
C TYR A 127 13.86 23.64 8.00
N ASN A 128 12.88 22.96 8.59
CA ASN A 128 12.94 21.55 8.92
C ASN A 128 12.56 20.72 7.69
N PHE A 129 13.26 19.61 7.52
CA PHE A 129 13.14 18.71 6.40
C PHE A 129 13.06 17.28 6.92
N ILE A 130 11.90 16.66 6.72
CA ILE A 130 11.67 15.25 7.03
C ILE A 130 11.54 14.51 5.71
N VAL A 131 12.28 13.41 5.55
CA VAL A 131 12.22 12.58 4.35
C VAL A 131 11.92 11.15 4.75
N VAL A 132 10.93 10.56 4.09
CA VAL A 132 10.54 9.16 4.25
C VAL A 132 10.96 8.39 3.00
N ASN A 133 11.87 7.42 3.18
CA ASN A 133 12.26 6.49 2.14
C ASN A 133 11.31 5.28 2.15
N LYS A 134 10.50 5.15 1.09
CA LYS A 134 9.54 4.04 0.93
C LYS A 134 10.13 2.87 0.12
N THR A 135 11.42 2.95 -0.24
CA THR A 135 12.14 1.91 -0.99
C THR A 135 12.93 0.99 -0.06
N MET A 136 13.42 -0.12 -0.63
CA MET A 136 14.26 -1.11 0.06
C MET A 136 15.76 -0.82 -0.05
N TYR A 137 16.15 0.32 -0.64
CA TYR A 137 17.54 0.72 -0.83
C TYR A 137 17.80 2.07 -0.16
N PRO A 138 19.02 2.36 0.32
CA PRO A 138 19.34 3.68 0.84
C PRO A 138 19.19 4.73 -0.26
N GLN A 139 18.76 5.93 0.12
CA GLN A 139 18.54 7.04 -0.81
C GLN A 139 19.28 8.27 -0.30
N GLU A 140 19.98 8.98 -1.19
CA GLU A 140 20.55 10.29 -0.86
C GLU A 140 19.70 11.40 -1.45
N VAL A 141 19.26 12.31 -0.57
CA VAL A 141 18.32 13.38 -0.91
C VAL A 141 18.96 14.73 -0.65
N PHE A 142 18.71 15.68 -1.55
CA PHE A 142 19.08 17.09 -1.38
C PHE A 142 17.97 18.00 -1.90
N VAL A 143 18.02 19.27 -1.49
CA VAL A 143 17.00 20.27 -1.84
C VAL A 143 17.62 21.39 -2.67
N ARG A 144 16.81 22.05 -3.50
CA ARG A 144 17.17 23.26 -4.24
C ARG A 144 16.02 24.26 -4.25
N LEU A 145 16.35 25.54 -4.33
CA LEU A 145 15.38 26.60 -4.50
C LEU A 145 15.02 26.70 -5.98
N LYS A 146 13.74 26.71 -6.30
CA LYS A 146 13.22 26.81 -7.66
C LYS A 146 12.94 28.26 -8.05
N ASP A 147 13.27 28.61 -9.30
CA ASP A 147 12.90 29.87 -9.97
C ASP A 147 13.25 31.18 -9.24
N LEU A 148 14.17 31.13 -8.28
CA LEU A 148 14.64 32.29 -7.51
C LEU A 148 16.17 32.25 -7.37
N PRO A 149 16.86 33.39 -7.56
CA PRO A 149 18.29 33.45 -7.27
C PRO A 149 18.46 33.34 -5.76
N GLY A 150 19.21 32.33 -5.34
CA GLY A 150 19.39 32.01 -3.93
C GLY A 150 20.04 30.66 -3.76
N ASN A 151 20.55 30.41 -2.56
CA ASN A 151 21.23 29.18 -2.23
C ASN A 151 20.47 28.43 -1.14
N THR A 152 20.54 27.10 -1.21
CA THR A 152 20.06 26.24 -0.13
C THR A 152 21.26 25.54 0.48
N THR A 153 21.35 25.56 1.82
CA THR A 153 22.46 24.94 2.55
C THR A 153 21.91 24.02 3.61
N LEU A 154 22.15 22.72 3.47
CA LEU A 154 21.77 21.72 4.46
C LEU A 154 22.66 21.83 5.70
N VAL A 155 22.07 21.69 6.89
CA VAL A 155 22.79 21.74 8.18
C VAL A 155 23.70 20.52 8.33
N THR A 156 23.27 19.36 7.83
CA THR A 156 23.95 18.06 7.97
C THR A 156 25.03 17.84 6.90
N GLY A 157 25.33 18.83 6.04
CA GLY A 157 26.33 18.73 4.97
C GLY A 157 25.74 19.02 3.60
N LYS A 158 26.06 18.20 2.59
CA LYS A 158 25.56 18.40 1.20
C LYS A 158 24.31 17.58 0.85
N ARG A 159 24.08 16.46 1.55
CA ARG A 159 23.02 15.49 1.29
C ARG A 159 22.56 14.84 2.59
N VAL A 160 21.33 14.32 2.58
CA VAL A 160 20.76 13.53 3.67
C VAL A 160 20.63 12.09 3.19
N THR A 161 21.31 11.16 3.87
CA THR A 161 21.18 9.72 3.60
C THR A 161 20.00 9.17 4.38
N VAL A 162 19.03 8.59 3.68
CA VAL A 162 17.82 8.01 4.26
C VAL A 162 17.87 6.49 4.11
N PRO A 163 17.98 5.72 5.21
CA PRO A 163 18.03 4.26 5.12
C PRO A 163 16.75 3.65 4.52
N PRO A 164 16.80 2.39 4.04
CA PRO A 164 15.63 1.67 3.56
C PRO A 164 14.47 1.68 4.54
N ALA A 165 13.25 1.91 4.06
CA ALA A 165 12.00 1.88 4.84
C ALA A 165 12.03 2.72 6.14
N LYS A 166 12.88 3.75 6.20
CA LYS A 166 13.03 4.66 7.36
C LYS A 166 12.82 6.10 6.95
N LEU A 167 12.66 6.95 7.96
CA LEU A 167 12.70 8.40 7.82
C LEU A 167 14.04 8.95 8.32
N ALA A 168 14.42 10.11 7.79
CA ALA A 168 15.52 10.92 8.27
C ALA A 168 15.04 12.37 8.44
N GLU A 169 15.58 13.03 9.46
CA GLU A 169 15.28 14.43 9.76
C GLU A 169 16.55 15.26 9.60
N SER A 170 16.40 16.44 9.02
CA SER A 170 17.47 17.43 8.87
C SER A 170 16.86 18.82 8.87
N ALA A 171 17.71 19.84 8.87
CA ALA A 171 17.30 21.20 8.58
C ALA A 171 18.15 21.78 7.44
N PHE A 172 17.65 22.83 6.80
CA PHE A 172 18.38 23.59 5.78
C PHE A 172 18.05 25.07 5.86
N PHE A 173 19.03 25.88 5.46
CA PHE A 173 18.88 27.29 5.26
C PHE A 173 18.49 27.58 3.81
N VAL A 174 17.61 28.55 3.63
CA VAL A 174 17.34 29.17 2.33
C VAL A 174 17.83 30.61 2.42
N ASP A 175 18.74 30.98 1.52
CA ASP A 175 19.33 32.30 1.42
C ASP A 175 18.86 32.96 0.12
N ILE A 176 18.11 34.07 0.23
CA ILE A 176 17.60 34.82 -0.92
C ILE A 176 18.13 36.26 -0.83
N PRO A 177 18.66 36.85 -1.92
CA PRO A 177 19.05 38.25 -1.95
C PRO A 177 17.87 39.16 -1.59
N ARG A 178 18.11 40.18 -0.76
CA ARG A 178 17.06 41.10 -0.31
C ARG A 178 16.27 41.74 -1.46
N SER A 179 16.90 41.98 -2.61
CA SER A 179 16.28 42.55 -3.81
C SER A 179 15.13 41.72 -4.40
N HIS A 180 15.09 40.42 -4.13
CA HIS A 180 14.05 39.52 -4.64
C HIS A 180 12.90 39.30 -3.65
N ILE A 181 13.00 39.87 -2.45
CA ILE A 181 11.98 39.77 -1.41
C ILE A 181 11.04 40.96 -1.53
N ARG A 182 9.85 40.71 -2.09
CA ARG A 182 8.86 41.77 -2.37
C ARG A 182 7.84 41.94 -1.25
N ALA A 183 7.76 40.99 -0.32
CA ALA A 183 6.81 41.01 0.78
C ALA A 183 7.38 40.32 2.02
N VAL A 184 6.83 40.68 3.20
CA VAL A 184 7.17 40.05 4.48
C VAL A 184 7.00 38.53 4.43
N LYS A 185 6.02 38.04 3.64
CA LYS A 185 5.80 36.63 3.35
C LYS A 185 5.84 36.42 1.83
N THR A 186 6.92 35.86 1.34
CA THR A 186 7.12 35.54 -0.09
C THR A 186 6.91 34.04 -0.31
N PRO A 187 6.00 33.59 -1.18
CA PRO A 187 5.86 32.18 -1.51
C PRO A 187 7.08 31.70 -2.29
N ILE A 188 7.62 30.54 -1.93
CA ILE A 188 8.76 29.90 -2.61
C ILE A 188 8.46 28.43 -2.86
N GLU A 189 9.10 27.86 -3.88
CA GLU A 189 9.02 26.44 -4.20
C GLU A 189 10.40 25.82 -3.96
N ILE A 190 10.42 24.71 -3.21
CA ILE A 190 11.61 23.92 -2.96
C ILE A 190 11.51 22.62 -3.74
N GLU A 191 12.49 22.36 -4.60
CA GLU A 191 12.63 21.12 -5.33
C GLU A 191 13.44 20.12 -4.51
N VAL A 192 12.91 18.91 -4.37
CA VAL A 192 13.57 17.80 -3.70
C VAL A 192 14.09 16.84 -4.76
N TYR A 193 15.37 16.51 -4.66
CA TYR A 193 16.07 15.67 -5.60
C TYR A 193 16.64 14.42 -4.93
N THR A 194 16.69 13.35 -5.69
CA THR A 194 17.43 12.14 -5.36
C THR A 194 18.66 12.05 -6.25
N THR A 195 19.66 11.27 -5.83
CA THR A 195 20.84 10.98 -6.66
C THR A 195 20.49 10.17 -7.90
N ASP A 196 19.41 9.39 -7.84
CA ASP A 196 18.99 8.47 -8.90
C ASP A 196 18.12 9.14 -9.98
N SER A 197 17.66 10.39 -9.77
CA SER A 197 16.78 11.11 -10.71
C SER A 197 17.35 12.46 -11.12
N PRO A 198 17.41 12.78 -12.43
CA PRO A 198 17.76 14.13 -12.89
C PRO A 198 16.62 15.14 -12.68
N GLU A 199 15.38 14.67 -12.52
CA GLU A 199 14.19 15.49 -12.27
C GLU A 199 13.84 15.53 -10.78
N PRO A 200 13.22 16.63 -10.30
CA PRO A 200 12.78 16.72 -8.91
C PRO A 200 11.72 15.66 -8.63
N VAL A 201 11.92 14.89 -7.55
CA VAL A 201 10.96 13.86 -7.12
C VAL A 201 9.72 14.48 -6.47
N GLU A 202 9.87 15.69 -5.92
CA GLU A 202 8.79 16.43 -5.27
C GLU A 202 9.08 17.93 -5.33
N ILE A 203 8.02 18.75 -5.47
CA ILE A 203 8.09 20.20 -5.39
C ILE A 203 7.20 20.66 -4.23
N VAL A 204 7.80 21.21 -3.19
CA VAL A 204 7.10 21.63 -1.98
C VAL A 204 6.97 23.15 -1.96
N LYS A 205 5.74 23.64 -1.85
CA LYS A 205 5.45 25.07 -1.71
C LYS A 205 5.55 25.48 -0.24
N THR A 206 6.31 26.51 0.05
CA THR A 206 6.45 27.05 1.40
C THR A 206 6.53 28.57 1.39
N ALA A 207 6.55 29.18 2.58
CA ALA A 207 6.63 30.61 2.75
C ALA A 207 8.01 31.02 3.26
N PHE A 208 8.58 32.02 2.62
CA PHE A 208 9.81 32.69 3.01
C PHE A 208 9.50 33.99 3.72
N MET A 209 10.08 34.20 4.90
CA MET A 209 9.90 35.45 5.62
C MET A 209 11.07 36.40 5.38
N GLY A 210 10.77 37.68 5.15
CA GLY A 210 11.80 38.69 5.01
C GLY A 210 11.36 40.03 5.57
N PRO A 211 12.27 41.03 5.54
CA PRO A 211 11.96 42.38 5.97
C PRO A 211 10.86 42.97 5.08
N ALA A 212 10.08 43.90 5.64
CA ALA A 212 9.17 44.69 4.83
C ALA A 212 9.98 45.43 3.74
N PRO A 213 9.47 45.51 2.50
CA PRO A 213 10.15 46.27 1.45
C PRO A 213 10.32 47.72 1.91
N GLU A 214 11.55 48.24 1.80
CA GLU A 214 11.84 49.65 2.08
C GLU A 214 11.10 50.49 1.02
N GLY A 215 9.99 51.12 1.44
CA GLY A 215 9.21 52.01 0.58
C GLY A 215 7.72 51.67 0.49
N ARG A 216 6.99 51.89 1.58
CA ARG A 216 5.65 52.51 1.55
C ARG A 216 5.41 53.20 2.91
N PRO A 217 4.82 54.41 2.92
CA PRO A 217 4.45 55.12 4.15
C PRO A 217 3.44 54.33 4.98
#